data_AF-A0A2E1NCM2-F1
#
_entry.id   AF-A0A2E1NCM2-F1
#
_cell.length_a   1.000
_cell.length_b   1.000
_cell.length_c   1.000
_cell.angle_alpha   90.00
_cell.angle_beta   90.00
_cell.angle_gamma   90.00
#
_symmetry.space_group_name_H-M   'P 1'
#
loop_
_entity.id
_entity.type
_entity.pdbx_description
1 polymer ?
#
loop_
_entity_poly.entity_id
_entity_poly.type
_entity_poly.pdbx_seq_one_letter_code
_entity_poly.pdbx_strand_id
1 'polypeptide(L)' 'MNSNKILKLFICISLFFCALVCLYYAFEYNKKSENFNHLIILALFSIWAGCDWLLKVIKKQI' A
#
# COMPACT_ATOMS: atom_id res chain seq x y z
N MET A 1 -11.53 -8.57 22.14
CA MET A 1 -10.96 -8.89 20.81
C MET A 1 -10.02 -7.77 20.38
N ASN A 2 -8.70 -8.04 20.36
CA ASN A 2 -7.60 -7.31 19.70
C ASN A 2 -7.86 -5.92 19.05
N SER A 3 -7.93 -4.81 19.82
CA SER A 3 -7.89 -3.44 19.25
C SER A 3 -6.70 -3.23 18.29
N ASN A 4 -5.55 -3.83 18.62
CA ASN A 4 -4.33 -3.78 17.81
C ASN A 4 -4.42 -4.56 16.48
N LYS A 5 -5.32 -5.54 16.32
CA LYS A 5 -5.46 -6.27 15.05
C LYS A 5 -6.34 -5.51 14.07
N ILE A 6 -7.43 -4.90 14.55
CA ILE A 6 -8.31 -4.06 13.73
C ILE A 6 -7.52 -2.84 13.21
N LEU A 7 -6.74 -2.19 14.07
CA LEU A 7 -5.87 -1.08 13.67
C LEU A 7 -4.85 -1.49 12.59
N LYS A 8 -4.22 -2.66 12.74
CA LYS A 8 -3.26 -3.18 11.75
C LYS A 8 -3.92 -3.50 10.41
N LEU A 9 -5.10 -4.10 10.44
CA LEU A 9 -5.88 -4.38 9.24
C LEU A 9 -6.27 -3.09 8.53
N PHE A 10 -6.71 -2.08 9.28
CA PHE A 10 -7.06 -0.77 8.74
C PHE A 10 -5.86 -0.12 8.04
N ILE A 11 -4.70 -0.08 8.69
CA ILE A 11 -3.47 0.47 8.10
C ILE A 11 -3.05 -0.30 6.84
N CYS A 12 -3.18 -1.63 6.85
CA CYS A 12 -2.92 -2.46 5.68
C CYS A 12 -3.82 -2.07 4.50
N ILE A 13 -5.13 -1.91 4.74
CA ILE A 13 -6.10 -1.49 3.72
C ILE A 13 -5.77 -0.09 3.21
N SER A 14 -5.43 0.86 4.09
CA SER A 14 -5.02 2.22 3.70
C SER A 14 -3.78 2.23 2.81
N LEU A 15 -2.80 1.36 3.08
CA LEU A 15 -1.57 1.25 2.27
C LEU A 15 -1.86 0.68 0.87
N PHE A 16 -2.73 -0.34 0.77
CA PHE A 16 -3.16 -0.86 -0.54
C PHE A 16 -3.97 0.16 -1.33
N PHE A 17 -4.85 0.92 -0.66
CA PHE A 17 -5.57 2.01 -1.30
C PHE A 17 -4.61 3.09 -1.82
N CYS A 18 -3.61 3.47 -1.03
CA CYS A 18 -2.60 4.43 -1.43
C CYS A 18 -1.80 3.94 -2.66
N ALA A 19 -1.45 2.65 -2.70
CA ALA A 19 -0.78 2.05 -3.85
C ALA A 19 -1.64 2.12 -5.13
N LEU A 20 -2.94 1.83 -5.04
CA LEU A 20 -3.87 1.93 -6.17
C LEU A 20 -3.98 3.37 -6.70
N VAL A 21 -4.08 4.34 -5.79
CA VAL A 21 -4.11 5.77 -6.16
C VAL A 21 -2.81 6.19 -6.84
N CYS A 22 -1.66 5.77 -6.32
CA CYS A 22 -0.36 6.05 -6.94
C CYS A 22 -0.25 5.44 -8.34
N LEU A 23 -0.73 4.22 -8.54
CA LEU A 23 -0.75 3.57 -9.86
C LEU A 23 -1.69 4.29 -10.84
N TYR A 24 -2.85 4.75 -10.38
CA TYR A 24 -3.77 5.53 -11.19
C TYR A 24 -3.12 6.83 -11.69
N TYR A 25 -2.53 7.61 -10.79
CA TYR A 25 -1.83 8.84 -11.18
C TYR A 25 -0.59 8.56 -12.02
N ALA A 26 0.16 7.48 -11.74
CA ALA A 26 1.29 7.09 -12.58
C ALA A 26 0.85 6.84 -14.03
N PHE A 27 -0.32 6.23 -14.23
CA PHE A 27 -0.89 6.01 -15.56
C PHE A 27 -1.31 7.31 -16.24
N GLU A 28 -1.89 8.26 -15.50
CA GLU A 28 -2.20 9.60 -16.03
C GLU A 28 -0.95 10.38 -16.44
N TYR A 29 0.10 10.35 -15.61
CA TYR A 29 1.37 11.02 -15.89
C TYR A 29 2.08 10.39 -17.09
N ASN A 30 2.01 9.06 -17.22
CA ASN A 30 2.51 8.36 -18.40
C ASN A 30 1.82 8.83 -19.69
N LYS A 31 0.49 9.07 -19.66
CA LYS A 31 -0.23 9.64 -20.82
C LYS A 31 0.21 11.07 -21.15
N LYS A 32 0.59 11.84 -20.14
CA LYS A 32 1.08 13.23 -20.30
C LYS A 32 2.58 13.30 -20.62
N SER A 33 3.27 12.16 -20.74
CA SER A 33 4.73 12.08 -20.91
C SER A 33 5.52 12.76 -19.77
N GLU A 34 4.92 12.83 -18.58
CA GLU A 34 5.54 13.38 -17.38
C GLU A 34 6.26 12.29 -16.58
N ASN A 35 7.24 12.68 -15.76
CA ASN A 35 7.99 11.73 -14.95
C ASN A 35 7.11 11.14 -13.83
N PHE A 36 6.74 9.86 -13.95
CA PHE A 36 5.91 9.12 -12.99
C PHE A 36 6.69 8.18 -12.08
N ASN A 37 8.03 8.13 -12.18
CA ASN A 37 8.86 7.15 -11.47
C ASN A 37 8.67 7.24 -9.95
N HIS A 38 8.53 8.44 -9.42
CA HIS A 38 8.29 8.68 -7.99
C HIS A 38 6.98 8.06 -7.50
N LEU A 39 5.92 8.07 -8.32
CA LEU A 39 4.63 7.45 -8.00
C LEU A 39 4.71 5.93 -8.01
N ILE A 40 5.45 5.33 -8.96
CA ILE A 40 5.64 3.88 -9.00
C ILE A 40 6.47 3.41 -7.81
N ILE A 41 7.54 4.13 -7.45
CA ILE A 41 8.35 3.82 -6.27
C ILE A 41 7.48 3.90 -5.00
N LEU A 42 6.65 4.94 -4.87
CA LEU A 42 5.73 5.09 -3.75
C LEU A 42 4.69 3.96 -3.69
N ALA A 43 4.16 3.53 -4.83
CA ALA A 43 3.25 2.40 -4.92
C ALA A 43 3.92 1.10 -4.46
N LEU A 44 5.16 0.82 -4.89
CA LEU A 44 5.94 -0.35 -4.49
C LEU A 44 6.20 -0.36 -2.98
N PHE A 45 6.61 0.77 -2.39
CA PHE A 45 6.81 0.87 -0.94
C PHE A 45 5.49 0.66 -0.17
N SER A 46 4.39 1.18 -0.68
CA SER A 46 3.07 1.04 -0.05
C SER A 46 2.60 -0.42 -0.09
N ILE A 47 2.79 -1.13 -1.21
CA ILE A 47 2.49 -2.56 -1.33
C ILE A 47 3.38 -3.37 -0.38
N TRP A 48 4.68 -3.09 -0.35
CA TRP A 48 5.62 -3.79 0.52
C TRP A 48 5.26 -3.60 2.00
N ALA A 49 4.98 -2.37 2.44
CA ALA A 49 4.57 -2.08 3.81
C ALA A 49 3.24 -2.74 4.17
N GLY A 50 2.28 -2.75 3.24
CA GLY A 50 1.00 -3.46 3.40
C GLY A 50 1.22 -4.95 3.60
N CYS A 51 2.02 -5.59 2.75
CA CYS A 51 2.35 -7.01 2.85
C CYS A 51 3.08 -7.37 4.15
N ASP A 52 4.07 -6.58 4.58
CA ASP A 52 4.78 -6.80 5.85
C ASP A 52 3.83 -6.75 7.06
N TRP A 53 2.91 -5.78 7.08
CA TRP A 53 1.92 -5.65 8.13
C TRP A 53 0.88 -6.78 8.11
N LEU A 54 0.43 -7.20 6.93
CA LEU A 54 -0.47 -8.33 6.77
C LEU A 54 0.18 -9.61 7.32
N LEU A 55 1.44 -9.87 6.97
CA LEU A 55 2.19 -11.01 7.50
C LEU A 55 2.32 -10.96 9.02
N LYS A 56 2.56 -9.78 9.61
CA LYS A 56 2.60 -9.61 11.08
C LYS A 56 1.24 -9.85 11.76
N VAL A 57 0.13 -9.63 11.06
CA VAL A 57 -1.21 -9.98 11.55
C VAL A 57 -1.40 -11.50 11.52
N ILE A 58 -1.03 -12.16 10.42
CA ILE A 58 -1.15 -13.60 10.22
C ILE A 58 -0.24 -14.40 11.15
N LYS A 59 1.06 -14.05 11.24
CA LYS A 59 2.03 -14.75 12.10
C LYS A 59 1.69 -14.69 13.59
N LYS A 60 0.95 -13.66 14.05
CA LYS A 60 0.50 -13.53 15.43
C LYS A 60 -0.78 -14.34 15.73
N GLN A 61 -1.24 -15.17 14.79
CA GLN A 61 -2.36 -16.10 14.98
C GLN A 61 -1.93 -17.57 15.16
N ILE A 62 -0.65 -17.89 14.92
CA ILE A 62 -0.03 -19.18 15.24
C ILE A 62 0.67 -19.03 16.59
#